data_AF-A0A2N1HV16-F1
#
_entry.id   AF-A0A2N1HV16-F1
#
_cell.length_a   1.000
_cell.length_b   1.000
_cell.length_c   1.000
_cell.angle_alpha   90.00
_cell.angle_beta   90.00
_cell.angle_gamma   90.00
#
_symmetry.space_group_name_H-M   'P 1'
#
loop_
_entity.id
_entity.type
_entity.pdbx_description
1 polymer ?
#
loop_
_entity_poly.entity_id
_entity_poly.type
_entity_poly.pdbx_seq_one_letter_code
_entity_poly.pdbx_strand_id
1 'polypeptide(L)'
;MKTAIKTVFPAVLAMLMIMPVSQASAMDVTAGSQLMVKTSVVEVIGVREIEAGKFAQGIRKSKATLAKITIASLRKPLLDNLCVATLAIKDMVQANQYCHAAVNTGKASAISYNNRAMMHYVLGNIQASLEDLDEASRFGSFQNMVGSNLRIVNQRNILSKN
;
A
#
# COMPACT_ATOMS: atom_id res chain seq x y z
N MET A 1 -47.24 22.16 10.47
CA MET A 1 -45.84 22.39 10.92
C MET A 1 -45.17 21.02 11.06
N LYS A 2 -44.23 20.69 10.18
CA LYS A 2 -43.50 19.41 10.19
C LYS A 2 -42.07 19.67 10.65
N THR A 3 -41.70 19.13 11.80
CA THR A 3 -40.38 19.23 12.42
C THR A 3 -39.36 18.37 11.67
N ALA A 4 -38.25 18.99 11.28
CA ALA A 4 -37.10 18.34 10.66
C ALA A 4 -36.19 17.76 11.74
N ILE A 5 -35.88 16.47 11.64
CA ILE A 5 -34.89 15.80 12.50
C ILE A 5 -33.55 15.82 11.76
N LYS A 6 -32.58 16.55 12.32
CA LYS A 6 -31.16 16.43 11.96
C LYS A 6 -30.61 15.14 12.56
N THR A 7 -29.91 14.34 11.76
CA THR A 7 -28.98 13.32 12.26
C THR A 7 -27.62 13.49 11.61
N VAL A 8 -26.64 13.71 12.48
CA VAL A 8 -25.20 13.77 12.21
C VAL A 8 -24.69 12.34 12.02
N PHE A 9 -23.92 12.07 10.96
CA PHE A 9 -23.22 10.79 10.79
C PHE A 9 -21.78 10.91 11.31
N PRO A 10 -21.30 10.05 12.22
CA PRO A 10 -19.89 9.97 12.55
C PRO A 10 -19.14 9.09 11.53
N ALA A 11 -17.85 9.38 11.35
CA ALA A 11 -16.92 8.66 10.49
C ALA A 11 -16.84 7.17 10.86
N VAL A 12 -17.05 6.28 9.89
CA VAL A 12 -16.95 4.84 10.08
C VAL A 12 -15.61 4.35 9.52
N LEU A 13 -14.69 4.07 10.44
CA LEU A 13 -13.51 3.24 10.23
C LEU A 13 -14.01 1.80 9.97
N ALA A 14 -13.92 1.34 8.73
CA ALA A 14 -14.36 -0.01 8.38
C ALA A 14 -13.33 -1.06 8.85
N MET A 15 -13.51 -1.57 10.07
CA MET A 15 -12.88 -2.80 10.55
C MET A 15 -13.79 -3.99 10.24
N LEU A 16 -13.34 -4.90 9.37
CA LEU A 16 -14.03 -6.15 9.13
C LEU A 16 -13.52 -7.17 10.17
N MET A 17 -14.28 -7.40 11.23
CA MET A 17 -13.98 -8.40 12.27
C MET A 17 -14.72 -9.69 11.96
N ILE A 18 -13.99 -10.78 11.71
CA ILE A 18 -14.51 -12.14 11.75
C ILE A 18 -14.19 -12.66 13.16
N MET A 19 -15.21 -12.96 13.96
CA MET A 19 -15.04 -13.59 15.27
C MET A 19 -15.07 -15.12 15.12
N PRO A 20 -14.06 -15.84 15.64
CA PRO A 20 -14.23 -17.23 16.03
C PRO A 20 -14.48 -17.32 17.54
N VAL A 21 -15.55 -18.03 17.91
CA VAL A 21 -15.80 -18.48 19.28
C VAL A 21 -14.87 -19.67 19.55
N SER A 22 -13.90 -19.51 20.45
CA SER A 22 -13.44 -20.52 21.44
C SER A 22 -12.13 -20.06 22.10
N GLN A 23 -12.07 -20.13 23.43
CA GLN A 23 -10.87 -19.88 24.23
C GLN A 23 -9.93 -21.10 24.20
N ALA A 24 -8.68 -20.88 23.81
CA ALA A 24 -7.52 -21.65 24.28
C ALA A 24 -6.26 -20.80 24.09
N SER A 25 -5.51 -20.61 25.18
CA SER A 25 -4.27 -19.83 25.25
C SER A 25 -3.11 -20.52 24.52
N ALA A 26 -2.62 -19.89 23.47
CA ALA A 26 -1.24 -19.99 23.00
C ALA A 26 -0.97 -18.75 22.14
N MET A 27 -0.06 -17.89 22.59
CA MET A 27 0.60 -16.81 21.83
C MET A 27 -0.14 -16.37 20.57
N ASP A 28 -1.11 -15.47 20.71
CA ASP A 28 -1.74 -14.84 19.56
C ASP A 28 -0.77 -13.79 18.96
N VAL A 29 0.25 -14.29 18.27
CA VAL A 29 1.12 -13.55 17.36
C VAL A 29 0.42 -13.42 15.99
N THR A 30 -0.89 -13.15 16.04
CA THR A 30 -1.72 -12.89 14.86
C THR A 30 -2.46 -11.57 15.04
N ALA A 31 -1.77 -10.57 15.60
CA ALA A 31 -2.05 -9.18 15.29
C ALA A 31 -1.79 -9.00 13.79
N GLY A 32 -2.85 -9.25 13.00
CA GLY A 32 -2.84 -9.25 11.53
C GLY A 32 -2.10 -8.02 11.04
N SER A 33 -0.84 -8.23 10.66
CA SER A 33 0.06 -7.13 10.44
C SER A 33 -0.31 -6.49 9.12
N GLN A 34 -1.12 -5.43 9.21
CA GLN A 34 -1.61 -4.72 8.05
C GLN A 34 -0.41 -4.13 7.31
N LEU A 35 -0.17 -4.59 6.09
CA LEU A 35 0.91 -4.10 5.23
C LEU A 35 0.77 -2.59 5.06
N MET A 36 1.82 -1.85 5.41
CA MET A 36 1.80 -0.39 5.33
C MET A 36 2.28 0.05 3.94
N VAL A 37 1.35 0.37 3.05
CA VAL A 37 1.65 1.00 1.76
C VAL A 37 1.22 2.47 1.79
N LYS A 38 1.87 3.31 0.99
CA LYS A 38 1.59 4.75 0.97
C LYS A 38 1.58 5.31 -0.44
N THR A 39 0.60 6.18 -0.73
CA THR A 39 0.57 7.03 -1.92
C THR A 39 1.74 8.01 -1.94
N SER A 40 2.06 8.54 -3.12
CA SER A 40 3.03 9.62 -3.27
C SER A 40 2.64 10.84 -2.44
N VAL A 41 3.62 11.57 -1.93
CA VAL A 41 3.39 12.86 -1.26
C VAL A 41 3.01 13.98 -2.22
N VAL A 42 3.21 13.78 -3.52
CA VAL A 42 2.85 14.75 -4.55
C VAL A 42 1.39 14.56 -4.93
N GLU A 43 0.61 15.62 -4.80
CA GLU A 43 -0.78 15.65 -5.23
C GLU A 43 -0.88 15.50 -6.76
N VAL A 44 -1.51 14.43 -7.21
CA VAL A 44 -1.76 14.15 -8.63
C VAL A 44 -3.16 13.60 -8.84
N ILE A 45 -3.69 13.75 -10.06
CA ILE A 45 -5.05 13.33 -10.42
C ILE A 45 -5.30 11.86 -10.05
N GLY A 46 -6.36 11.64 -9.26
CA GLY A 46 -6.81 10.33 -8.79
C GLY A 46 -6.38 9.97 -7.36
N VAL A 47 -5.41 10.68 -6.76
CA VAL A 47 -4.88 10.32 -5.43
C VAL A 47 -5.92 10.42 -4.33
N ARG A 48 -6.75 11.48 -4.32
CA ARG A 48 -7.81 11.67 -3.31
C ARG A 48 -8.84 10.54 -3.34
N GLU A 49 -9.20 10.07 -4.53
CA GLU A 49 -10.10 8.92 -4.67
C GLU A 49 -9.46 7.64 -4.16
N ILE A 50 -8.17 7.42 -4.43
CA ILE A 50 -7.43 6.25 -3.92
C ILE A 50 -7.39 6.28 -2.39
N GLU A 51 -7.03 7.42 -1.80
CA GLU A 51 -6.95 7.59 -0.35
C GLU A 51 -8.31 7.50 0.34
N ALA A 52 -9.38 7.87 -0.35
CA ALA A 52 -10.76 7.68 0.11
C ALA A 52 -11.32 6.27 -0.13
N GLY A 53 -10.51 5.31 -0.60
CA GLY A 53 -10.93 3.94 -0.89
C GLY A 53 -11.77 3.78 -2.17
N LYS A 54 -11.97 4.85 -2.95
CA LYS A 54 -12.67 4.84 -4.24
C LYS A 54 -11.74 4.37 -5.36
N PHE A 55 -11.13 3.19 -5.19
CA PHE A 55 -10.03 2.70 -6.02
C PHE A 55 -10.35 2.67 -7.51
N ALA A 56 -11.54 2.18 -7.90
CA ALA A 56 -11.91 2.13 -9.31
C ALA A 56 -11.91 3.52 -9.99
N GLN A 57 -12.39 4.55 -9.29
CA GLN A 57 -12.40 5.92 -9.81
C GLN A 57 -10.98 6.51 -9.85
N GLY A 58 -10.23 6.34 -8.76
CA GLY A 58 -8.85 6.83 -8.65
C GLY A 58 -7.92 6.19 -9.69
N ILE A 59 -7.96 4.86 -9.83
CA ILE A 59 -7.19 4.13 -10.84
C ILE A 59 -7.50 4.63 -12.25
N ARG A 60 -8.79 4.78 -12.61
CA ARG A 60 -9.16 5.31 -13.93
C ARG A 60 -8.56 6.70 -14.18
N LYS A 61 -8.70 7.61 -13.22
CA LYS A 61 -8.19 8.99 -13.31
C LYS A 61 -6.66 9.02 -13.42
N SER A 62 -5.97 8.24 -12.58
CA SER A 62 -4.51 8.17 -12.59
C SER A 62 -3.97 7.53 -13.87
N LYS A 63 -4.60 6.46 -14.39
CA LYS A 63 -4.22 5.85 -15.70
C LYS A 63 -4.40 6.82 -16.87
N ALA A 64 -5.52 7.54 -16.91
CA ALA A 64 -5.77 8.53 -17.96
C ALA A 64 -4.73 9.67 -17.94
N THR A 65 -4.28 10.07 -16.76
CA THR A 65 -3.22 11.09 -16.61
C THR A 65 -1.85 10.52 -16.97
N LEU A 66 -1.55 9.31 -16.50
CA LEU A 66 -0.29 8.61 -16.77
C LEU A 66 -0.08 8.43 -18.28
N ALA A 67 -1.14 8.16 -19.05
CA ALA A 67 -1.06 8.03 -20.51
C ALA A 67 -0.62 9.32 -21.22
N LYS A 68 -0.77 10.50 -20.57
CA LYS A 68 -0.42 11.81 -21.15
C LYS A 68 1.00 12.26 -20.81
N ILE A 69 1.69 11.59 -19.89
CA ILE A 69 3.02 12.00 -19.41
C ILE A 69 4.09 11.09 -20.00
N THR A 70 5.00 11.66 -20.79
CA THR A 70 6.11 10.91 -21.41
C THR A 70 7.39 10.95 -20.58
N ILE A 71 7.59 11.97 -19.76
CA ILE A 71 8.79 12.13 -18.93
C ILE A 71 8.75 11.16 -17.75
N ALA A 72 9.71 10.23 -17.68
CA ALA A 72 9.75 9.14 -16.69
C ALA A 72 9.64 9.62 -15.24
N SER A 73 10.39 10.66 -14.85
CA SER A 73 10.40 11.20 -13.50
C SER A 73 9.03 11.76 -13.07
N LEU A 74 8.29 12.39 -13.98
CA LEU A 74 6.96 12.96 -13.70
C LEU A 74 5.87 11.89 -13.59
N ARG A 75 6.12 10.68 -14.09
CA ARG A 75 5.18 9.55 -14.00
C ARG A 75 5.19 8.93 -12.60
N LYS A 76 6.28 9.06 -11.85
CA LYS A 76 6.49 8.38 -10.56
C LYS A 76 5.32 8.54 -9.59
N PRO A 77 4.81 9.76 -9.28
CA PRO A 77 3.73 9.89 -8.30
C PRO A 77 2.47 9.09 -8.67
N LEU A 78 2.11 9.09 -9.95
CA LEU A 78 0.98 8.32 -10.45
C LEU A 78 1.24 6.81 -10.35
N LEU A 79 2.47 6.37 -10.63
CA LEU A 79 2.87 4.96 -10.55
C LEU A 79 2.88 4.46 -9.10
N ASP A 80 3.39 5.24 -8.15
CA ASP A 80 3.30 4.92 -6.71
C ASP A 80 1.84 4.76 -6.29
N ASN A 81 0.97 5.70 -6.69
CA ASN A 81 -0.45 5.67 -6.34
C ASN A 81 -1.18 4.48 -6.96
N LEU A 82 -0.89 4.16 -8.22
CA LEU A 82 -1.46 3.00 -8.91
C LEU A 82 -0.98 1.68 -8.31
N CYS A 83 0.30 1.58 -7.92
CA CYS A 83 0.84 0.43 -7.18
C CYS A 83 0.04 0.19 -5.88
N VAL A 84 -0.18 1.23 -5.06
CA VAL A 84 -1.00 1.15 -3.85
C VAL A 84 -2.43 0.70 -4.15
N ALA A 85 -3.08 1.35 -5.11
CA ALA A 85 -4.48 1.08 -5.42
C ALA A 85 -4.70 -0.34 -5.97
N THR A 86 -3.76 -0.84 -6.78
CA THR A 86 -3.83 -2.20 -7.36
C THR A 86 -3.51 -3.28 -6.35
N LEU A 87 -2.60 -3.03 -5.40
CA LEU A 87 -2.42 -3.89 -4.22
C LEU A 87 -3.69 -3.96 -3.37
N ALA A 88 -4.35 -2.82 -3.14
CA ALA A 88 -5.57 -2.76 -2.32
C ALA A 88 -6.73 -3.57 -2.91
N ILE A 89 -6.86 -3.62 -4.24
CA ILE A 89 -7.88 -4.44 -4.93
C ILE A 89 -7.38 -5.85 -5.29
N LYS A 90 -6.18 -6.24 -4.84
CA LYS A 90 -5.54 -7.53 -5.09
C LYS A 90 -5.33 -7.85 -6.58
N ASP A 91 -5.23 -6.83 -7.43
CA ASP A 91 -4.84 -7.00 -8.84
C ASP A 91 -3.31 -7.08 -8.91
N MET A 92 -2.79 -8.29 -8.69
CA MET A 92 -1.35 -8.52 -8.60
C MET A 92 -0.62 -8.36 -9.94
N VAL A 93 -1.32 -8.52 -11.06
CA VAL A 93 -0.75 -8.30 -12.39
C VAL A 93 -0.44 -6.82 -12.58
N GLN A 94 -1.42 -5.95 -12.32
CA GLN A 94 -1.20 -4.51 -12.43
C GLN A 94 -0.31 -3.98 -11.29
N ALA A 95 -0.41 -4.52 -10.07
CA ALA A 95 0.48 -4.13 -8.98
C ALA A 95 1.94 -4.41 -9.32
N ASN A 96 2.24 -5.61 -9.82
CA ASN A 96 3.58 -5.95 -10.27
C ASN A 96 4.09 -4.94 -11.32
N GLN A 97 3.28 -4.60 -12.32
CA GLN A 97 3.66 -3.62 -13.34
C GLN A 97 3.92 -2.23 -12.76
N TYR A 98 2.98 -1.69 -11.98
CA TYR A 98 3.07 -0.30 -11.49
C TYR A 98 4.14 -0.11 -10.43
N CYS A 99 4.32 -1.07 -9.52
CA CYS A 99 5.36 -0.98 -8.48
C CYS A 99 6.77 -1.05 -9.09
N HIS A 100 6.99 -1.92 -10.08
CA HIS A 100 8.26 -1.95 -10.83
C HIS A 100 8.48 -0.67 -11.65
N ALA A 101 7.45 -0.18 -12.34
CA ALA A 101 7.57 1.05 -13.10
C ALA A 101 7.90 2.26 -12.21
N ALA A 102 7.37 2.32 -10.98
CA ALA A 102 7.62 3.41 -10.04
C ALA A 102 9.09 3.52 -9.62
N VAL A 103 9.72 2.40 -9.28
CA VAL A 103 11.15 2.36 -8.93
C VAL A 103 12.06 2.60 -10.14
N ASN A 104 11.62 2.20 -11.34
CA ASN A 104 12.40 2.35 -12.58
C ASN A 104 12.30 3.74 -13.24
N THR A 105 11.69 4.73 -12.58
CA THR A 105 11.57 6.09 -13.10
C THR A 105 12.86 6.92 -13.05
N GLY A 106 13.93 6.40 -12.42
CA GLY A 106 15.16 7.15 -12.12
C GLY A 106 15.02 8.18 -10.98
N LYS A 107 13.84 8.25 -10.35
CA LYS A 107 13.54 9.13 -9.20
C LYS A 107 12.88 8.37 -8.05
N ALA A 108 13.19 7.08 -7.91
CA ALA A 108 12.66 6.24 -6.82
C ALA A 108 12.83 6.89 -5.45
N SER A 109 11.95 6.52 -4.52
CA SER A 109 11.92 7.06 -3.15
C SER A 109 11.67 5.94 -2.16
N ALA A 110 11.83 6.22 -0.86
CA ALA A 110 11.41 5.31 0.21
C ALA A 110 10.01 4.70 -0.02
N ILE A 111 9.05 5.52 -0.46
CA ILE A 111 7.68 5.06 -0.76
C ILE A 111 7.65 4.05 -1.92
N SER A 112 8.40 4.32 -2.99
CA SER A 112 8.41 3.46 -4.18
C SER A 112 8.96 2.07 -3.85
N TYR A 113 10.09 2.04 -3.15
CA TYR A 113 10.72 0.79 -2.71
C TYR A 113 9.86 0.07 -1.67
N ASN A 114 9.33 0.78 -0.66
CA ASN A 114 8.43 0.19 0.33
C ASN A 114 7.19 -0.46 -0.32
N ASN A 115 6.55 0.24 -1.27
CA ASN A 115 5.35 -0.30 -1.92
C ASN A 115 5.69 -1.53 -2.78
N ARG A 116 6.82 -1.53 -3.50
CA ARG A 116 7.28 -2.70 -4.26
C ARG A 116 7.66 -3.86 -3.33
N ALA A 117 8.26 -3.58 -2.17
CA ALA A 117 8.51 -4.60 -1.16
C ALA A 117 7.22 -5.31 -0.75
N MET A 118 6.17 -4.55 -0.44
CA MET A 118 4.88 -5.13 -0.04
C MET A 118 4.24 -5.94 -1.17
N MET A 119 4.42 -5.52 -2.43
CA MET A 119 4.03 -6.32 -3.59
C MET A 119 4.79 -7.66 -3.62
N HIS A 120 6.12 -7.65 -3.44
CA HIS A 120 6.92 -8.87 -3.37
C HIS A 120 6.52 -9.77 -2.19
N TYR A 121 6.27 -9.20 -1.02
CA TYR A 121 5.78 -9.93 0.15
C TYR A 121 4.45 -10.63 -0.12
N VAL A 122 3.50 -9.95 -0.78
CA VAL A 122 2.20 -10.55 -1.14
C VAL A 122 2.39 -11.69 -2.15
N LEU A 123 3.32 -11.56 -3.08
CA LEU A 123 3.68 -12.63 -4.02
C LEU A 123 4.48 -13.79 -3.39
N GLY A 124 4.87 -13.67 -2.12
CA GLY A 124 5.72 -14.67 -1.44
C GLY A 124 7.22 -14.54 -1.76
N ASN A 125 7.62 -13.50 -2.48
CA ASN A 125 9.03 -13.22 -2.81
C ASN A 125 9.70 -12.49 -1.64
N ILE A 126 9.90 -13.20 -0.53
CA ILE A 126 10.36 -12.61 0.74
C ILE A 126 11.74 -11.94 0.59
N GLN A 127 12.67 -12.57 -0.13
CA GLN A 127 14.02 -12.04 -0.33
C GLN A 127 14.01 -10.70 -1.08
N ALA A 128 13.30 -10.62 -2.20
CA ALA A 128 13.14 -9.37 -2.96
C ALA A 128 12.42 -8.28 -2.13
N SER A 129 11.47 -8.68 -1.27
CA SER A 129 10.85 -7.74 -0.35
C SER A 129 11.83 -7.16 0.68
N LEU A 130 12.77 -7.94 1.19
CA LEU A 130 13.78 -7.46 2.13
C LEU A 130 14.77 -6.53 1.46
N GLU A 131 15.19 -6.85 0.23
CA GLU A 131 16.07 -6.00 -0.58
C GLU A 131 15.46 -4.62 -0.84
N ASP A 132 14.17 -4.57 -1.21
CA ASP A 132 13.46 -3.30 -1.37
C ASP A 132 13.34 -2.51 -0.07
N LEU A 133 13.12 -3.17 1.06
CA LEU A 133 13.02 -2.49 2.34
C LEU A 133 14.36 -1.96 2.85
N ASP A 134 15.47 -2.65 2.55
CA ASP A 134 16.82 -2.13 2.79
C ASP A 134 17.04 -0.84 1.99
N GLU A 135 16.72 -0.88 0.69
CA GLU A 135 16.85 0.30 -0.17
C GLU A 135 15.92 1.45 0.27
N ALA A 136 14.70 1.14 0.71
CA ALA A 136 13.78 2.14 1.27
C ALA A 136 14.34 2.80 2.54
N SER A 137 15.04 2.04 3.39
CA SER A 137 15.58 2.52 4.67
C SER A 137 16.68 3.58 4.46
N ARG A 138 17.45 3.48 3.38
CA ARG A 138 18.56 4.40 3.04
C ARG A 138 18.14 5.85 2.80
N PHE A 139 16.86 6.11 2.53
CA PHE A 139 16.34 7.46 2.28
C PHE A 139 16.15 8.31 3.54
N GLY A 140 16.21 7.74 4.75
CA GLY A 140 16.01 8.46 6.01
C GLY A 140 14.60 9.01 6.26
N SER A 141 13.69 8.91 5.29
CA SER A 141 12.27 9.31 5.40
C SER A 141 11.36 8.09 5.58
N PHE A 142 10.17 8.30 6.15
CA PHE A 142 9.17 7.25 6.39
C PHE A 142 9.67 6.02 7.17
N GLN A 143 10.66 6.20 8.05
CA GLN A 143 11.32 5.11 8.78
C GLN A 143 10.35 4.28 9.63
N ASN A 144 9.31 4.89 10.19
CA ASN A 144 8.28 4.15 10.93
C ASN A 144 7.51 3.16 10.04
N MET A 145 7.18 3.56 8.80
CA MET A 145 6.49 2.69 7.83
C MET A 145 7.42 1.56 7.38
N VAL A 146 8.64 1.93 6.96
CA VAL A 146 9.63 0.97 6.46
C VAL A 146 10.02 -0.03 7.56
N GLY A 147 10.31 0.44 8.78
CA GLY A 147 10.65 -0.39 9.93
C GLY A 147 9.50 -1.32 10.37
N SER A 148 8.26 -0.86 10.29
CA SER A 148 7.09 -1.71 10.56
C SER A 148 6.98 -2.84 9.54
N ASN A 149 7.11 -2.53 8.25
CA ASN A 149 7.10 -3.54 7.20
C ASN A 149 8.30 -4.50 7.30
N LEU A 150 9.51 -4.01 7.61
CA LEU A 150 10.68 -4.86 7.86
C LEU A 150 10.42 -5.89 8.95
N ARG A 151 9.77 -5.49 10.04
CA ARG A 151 9.42 -6.42 11.12
C ARG A 151 8.51 -7.54 10.62
N ILE A 152 7.49 -7.19 9.85
CA ILE A 152 6.52 -8.14 9.27
C ILE A 152 7.21 -9.12 8.32
N VAL A 153 8.04 -8.61 7.41
CA VAL A 153 8.72 -9.43 6.40
C VAL A 153 9.76 -10.34 7.03
N ASN A 154 10.54 -9.84 8.00
CA ASN A 154 11.52 -10.65 8.72
C ASN A 154 10.86 -11.78 9.52
N GLN A 155 9.74 -11.49 10.19
CA GLN A 155 8.98 -12.52 10.90
C GLN A 155 8.53 -13.63 9.95
N ARG A 156 7.99 -13.28 8.77
CA ARG A 156 7.62 -14.27 7.76
C ARG A 156 8.82 -15.04 7.20
N ASN A 157 9.95 -14.38 7.01
CA ASN A 157 11.20 -15.03 6.56
C ASN A 157 11.66 -16.11 7.54
N ILE A 158 11.62 -15.82 8.85
CA ILE A 158 11.97 -16.79 9.89
C ILE A 158 10.99 -17.97 9.86
N LEU A 159 9.69 -17.70 9.81
CA LEU A 159 8.65 -18.75 9.78
C LEU A 159 8.74 -19.63 8.53
N SER A 160 9.24 -19.12 7.40
CA SER A 160 9.40 -19.91 6.17
C SER A 160 10.61 -20.85 6.16
N LYS A 161 11.52 -20.71 7.13
CA LYS A 161 12.78 -21.48 7.22
C LYS A 161 12.75 -22.55 8.31
N ASN A 162 11.72 -22.56 9.16
CA ASN A 162 11.48 -23.55 10.19
C ASN A 162 10.38 -24.51 9.73
#